data_AF-M5W7S1-F1
#
_entry.id   AF-M5W7S1-F1
#
_cell.length_a   1.000
_cell.length_b   1.000
_cell.length_c   1.000
_cell.angle_alpha   90.00
_cell.angle_beta   90.00
_cell.angle_gamma   90.00
#
_symmetry.space_group_name_H-M   'P 1'
#
loop_
_entity.id
_entity.type
_entity.pdbx_description
1 polymer ?
#
loop_
_entity_poly.entity_id
_entity_poly.type
_entity_poly.pdbx_seq_one_letter_code
_entity_poly.pdbx_strand_id
1 'polypeptide(L)'
;MGILSNRISREELRAGDHIYAYRRGHTFSHHGIYVGKDLVIHFTSTNDPINSSSSREPPCEKCGHDPNTKRGVLRTCINCFLKGHRLLRFEYEVSRLHFISKHKGTCSTECCYANEETIRRATEIFNKDKVHGKGFGDYDLLDNNCENFASYCKRGTPVSEQALKAMGIAAASSSTDTQTSSTSKTAMLLSFFSSKSS
;
A
#
# COMPACT_ATOMS: atom_id res chain seq x y z
N MET A 1 -0.69 3.36 20.14
CA MET A 1 -0.95 2.36 19.09
C MET A 1 -0.30 1.06 19.54
N GLY A 2 -1.10 0.00 19.74
CA GLY A 2 -0.64 -1.22 20.41
C GLY A 2 0.19 -2.12 19.51
N ILE A 3 1.26 -2.70 20.06
CA ILE A 3 2.22 -3.60 19.38
C ILE A 3 1.52 -4.80 18.70
N LEU A 4 0.29 -5.15 19.10
CA LEU A 4 -0.38 -6.38 18.72
C LEU A 4 -1.35 -6.28 17.53
N SER A 5 -1.89 -5.10 17.18
CA SER A 5 -2.87 -5.01 16.09
C SER A 5 -2.93 -3.63 15.43
N ASN A 6 -3.01 -3.65 14.11
CA ASN A 6 -3.23 -2.47 13.27
C ASN A 6 -4.71 -2.09 13.17
N ARG A 7 -5.60 -2.79 13.88
CA ARG A 7 -7.04 -2.51 13.87
C ARG A 7 -7.30 -1.15 14.53
N ILE A 8 -8.16 -0.37 13.88
CA ILE A 8 -8.67 0.89 14.39
C ILE A 8 -10.20 0.89 14.34
N SER A 9 -10.83 1.76 15.14
CA SER A 9 -12.24 2.09 15.02
C SER A 9 -12.46 3.15 13.91
N ARG A 10 -13.72 3.43 13.57
CA ARG A 10 -14.07 4.45 12.57
C ARG A 10 -13.83 5.87 13.11
N GLU A 11 -13.99 6.04 14.41
CA GLU A 11 -13.81 7.30 15.13
C GLU A 11 -12.34 7.72 15.17
N GLU A 12 -11.44 6.74 15.13
CA GLU A 12 -10.00 7.00 15.03
C GLU A 12 -9.57 7.41 13.62
N LEU A 13 -10.38 7.12 12.59
CA LEU A 13 -10.02 7.25 11.17
C LEU A 13 -9.88 8.73 10.75
N ARG A 14 -8.76 9.07 10.12
CA ARG A 14 -8.45 10.43 9.68
C ARG A 14 -8.23 10.46 8.17
N ALA A 15 -8.74 11.50 7.52
CA ALA A 15 -8.46 11.69 6.09
C ALA A 15 -6.94 11.72 5.86
N GLY A 16 -6.46 11.05 4.82
CA GLY A 16 -5.05 10.77 4.55
C GLY A 16 -4.55 9.43 5.10
N ASP A 17 -5.32 8.72 5.93
CA ASP A 17 -4.95 7.41 6.42
C ASP A 17 -4.84 6.39 5.26
N HIS A 18 -3.70 5.70 5.22
CA HIS A 18 -3.55 4.47 4.46
C HIS A 18 -4.20 3.34 5.27
N ILE A 19 -5.30 2.82 4.76
CA ILE A 19 -6.05 1.73 5.37
C ILE A 19 -5.97 0.48 4.53
N TYR A 20 -6.13 -0.66 5.18
CA TYR A 20 -6.20 -1.93 4.50
C TYR A 20 -7.17 -2.87 5.20
N ALA A 21 -7.57 -3.92 4.49
CA ALA A 21 -8.36 -4.99 5.05
C ALA A 21 -7.97 -6.32 4.40
N TYR A 22 -7.82 -7.37 5.21
CA TYR A 22 -7.55 -8.71 4.71
C TYR A 22 -8.72 -9.26 3.90
N ARG A 23 -8.42 -9.95 2.80
CA ARG A 23 -9.38 -10.60 1.89
C ARG A 23 -9.09 -12.09 1.77
N ARG A 24 -10.10 -12.87 1.35
CA ARG A 24 -10.02 -14.32 1.08
C ARG A 24 -9.18 -15.09 2.11
N GLY A 25 -9.59 -15.05 3.38
CA GLY A 25 -8.90 -15.78 4.44
C GLY A 25 -7.47 -15.31 4.74
N HIS A 26 -7.19 -14.01 4.61
CA HIS A 26 -5.87 -13.39 4.85
C HIS A 26 -4.80 -13.66 3.78
N THR A 27 -5.17 -14.20 2.62
CA THR A 27 -4.23 -14.47 1.51
C THR A 27 -3.73 -13.21 0.80
N PHE A 28 -4.44 -12.09 0.91
CA PHE A 28 -3.94 -10.77 0.54
C PHE A 28 -4.63 -9.66 1.34
N SER A 29 -3.98 -8.51 1.43
CA SER A 29 -4.56 -7.26 1.94
C SER A 29 -5.00 -6.38 0.79
N HIS A 30 -6.18 -5.78 0.91
CA HIS A 30 -6.66 -4.76 -0.03
C HIS A 30 -6.47 -3.38 0.58
N HIS A 31 -5.75 -2.51 -0.11
CA HIS A 31 -5.27 -1.23 0.40
C HIS A 31 -5.99 -0.04 -0.24
N GLY A 32 -6.07 1.08 0.49
CA GLY A 32 -6.66 2.33 0.01
C GLY A 32 -6.32 3.52 0.87
N ILE A 33 -6.59 4.71 0.35
CA ILE A 33 -6.45 5.99 1.07
C ILE A 33 -7.84 6.48 1.46
N TYR A 34 -8.06 6.66 2.76
CA TYR A 34 -9.26 7.32 3.24
C TYR A 34 -9.18 8.81 2.95
N VAL A 35 -10.15 9.37 2.23
CA VAL A 35 -10.15 10.78 1.81
C VAL A 35 -11.17 11.64 2.58
N GLY A 36 -11.70 11.11 3.68
CA GLY A 36 -12.73 11.77 4.49
C GLY A 36 -14.15 11.45 4.02
N LYS A 37 -15.14 11.84 4.83
CA LYS A 37 -16.57 11.70 4.54
C LYS A 37 -16.98 10.27 4.14
N ASP A 38 -16.46 9.27 4.84
CA ASP A 38 -16.70 7.84 4.55
C ASP A 38 -16.24 7.38 3.15
N LEU A 39 -15.37 8.13 2.47
CA LEU A 39 -14.87 7.80 1.14
C LEU A 39 -13.43 7.29 1.15
N VAL A 40 -13.17 6.31 0.30
CA VAL A 40 -11.85 5.69 0.11
C VAL A 40 -11.51 5.71 -1.38
N ILE A 41 -10.31 6.16 -1.72
CA ILE A 41 -9.73 5.97 -3.06
C ILE A 41 -8.81 4.75 -3.00
N HIS A 42 -9.02 3.78 -3.88
CA HIS A 42 -8.24 2.55 -3.90
C HIS A 42 -8.06 2.02 -5.31
N PHE A 43 -7.00 1.25 -5.51
CA PHE A 43 -6.67 0.65 -6.80
C PHE A 43 -7.09 -0.83 -6.83
N THR A 44 -7.70 -1.27 -7.93
CA THR A 44 -8.23 -2.62 -8.12
C THR A 44 -7.83 -3.15 -9.49
N SER A 45 -8.00 -4.46 -9.71
CA SER A 45 -7.76 -5.10 -11.01
C SER A 45 -8.33 -4.25 -12.16
N THR A 46 -7.52 -4.02 -13.20
CA THR A 46 -7.94 -3.38 -14.45
C THR A 46 -8.48 -4.39 -15.47
N ASN A 47 -8.35 -5.68 -15.19
CA ASN A 47 -8.89 -6.73 -16.05
C ASN A 47 -10.42 -6.80 -15.95
N ASP A 48 -11.05 -7.13 -17.07
CA ASP A 48 -12.47 -7.43 -17.11
C ASP A 48 -12.80 -8.59 -16.17
N PRO A 49 -13.94 -8.55 -15.47
CA PRO A 49 -14.39 -9.70 -14.71
C PRO A 49 -14.50 -10.90 -15.66
N ILE A 50 -13.79 -11.98 -15.35
CA ILE A 50 -13.99 -13.27 -16.02
C ILE A 50 -15.49 -13.55 -15.93
N ASN A 51 -16.16 -13.72 -17.09
CA ASN A 51 -17.58 -14.05 -17.24
C ASN A 51 -17.93 -15.26 -16.36
N SER A 52 -18.18 -14.98 -15.10
CA SER A 52 -18.66 -15.92 -14.11
C SER A 52 -20.13 -15.57 -13.97
N SER A 53 -20.97 -16.57 -14.16
CA SER A 53 -22.44 -16.50 -14.10
C SER A 53 -22.98 -16.09 -12.72
N SER A 54 -22.17 -15.46 -11.87
CA SER A 54 -22.57 -15.00 -10.54
C SER A 54 -23.46 -13.78 -10.66
N SER A 55 -24.61 -13.86 -9.98
CA SER A 55 -25.54 -12.79 -9.67
C SER A 55 -24.90 -11.40 -9.69
N ARG A 56 -25.34 -10.54 -10.63
CA ARG A 56 -24.94 -9.13 -10.68
C ARG A 56 -25.33 -8.46 -9.37
N GLU A 57 -24.35 -7.94 -8.64
CA GLU A 57 -24.60 -7.15 -7.43
C GLU A 57 -25.12 -5.76 -7.85
N PRO A 58 -26.16 -5.21 -7.21
CA PRO A 58 -26.64 -3.88 -7.55
C PRO A 58 -25.60 -2.80 -7.21
N PRO A 59 -25.56 -1.68 -7.95
CA PRO A 59 -24.73 -0.54 -7.58
C PRO A 59 -25.02 -0.04 -6.16
N CYS A 60 -23.98 0.41 -5.47
CA CYS A 60 -24.12 0.91 -4.11
C CYS A 60 -24.91 2.22 -4.07
N GLU A 61 -26.02 2.24 -3.33
CA GLU A 61 -26.85 3.45 -3.14
C GLU A 61 -26.09 4.62 -2.52
N LYS A 62 -25.08 4.36 -1.67
CA LYS A 62 -24.33 5.41 -0.96
C LYS A 62 -23.27 6.10 -1.79
N CYS A 63 -22.59 5.38 -2.68
CA CYS A 63 -21.43 5.91 -3.41
C CYS A 63 -21.52 5.74 -4.92
N GLY A 64 -22.58 5.11 -5.44
CA GLY A 64 -22.75 4.81 -6.86
C GLY A 64 -21.72 3.82 -7.40
N HIS A 65 -20.93 3.16 -6.55
CA HIS A 65 -19.98 2.15 -7.00
C HIS A 65 -20.74 0.95 -7.54
N ASP A 66 -20.56 0.69 -8.83
CA ASP A 66 -21.02 -0.51 -9.49
C ASP A 66 -19.89 -1.55 -9.52
N PRO A 67 -20.01 -2.67 -8.78
CA PRO A 67 -18.99 -3.71 -8.72
C PRO A 67 -18.81 -4.44 -10.06
N ASN A 68 -19.75 -4.31 -10.99
CA ASN A 68 -19.77 -5.04 -12.26
C ASN A 68 -19.05 -4.30 -13.39
N THR A 69 -18.86 -2.98 -13.30
CA THR A 69 -18.43 -2.17 -14.46
C THR A 69 -17.11 -1.43 -14.25
N LYS A 70 -16.88 -0.81 -13.09
CA LYS A 70 -15.69 0.03 -12.89
C LYS A 70 -14.49 -0.75 -12.34
N ARG A 71 -13.30 -0.42 -12.86
CA ARG A 71 -12.01 -1.07 -12.59
C ARG A 71 -10.91 -0.03 -12.39
N GLY A 72 -9.72 -0.47 -11.97
CA GLY A 72 -8.59 0.44 -11.73
C GLY A 72 -8.75 1.28 -10.47
N VAL A 73 -8.51 2.59 -10.55
CA VAL A 73 -8.59 3.54 -9.44
C VAL A 73 -10.03 3.96 -9.23
N LEU A 74 -10.57 3.59 -8.07
CA LEU A 74 -11.97 3.77 -7.71
C LEU A 74 -12.10 4.68 -6.50
N ARG A 75 -13.22 5.40 -6.43
CA ARG A 75 -13.67 6.10 -5.23
C ARG A 75 -14.96 5.46 -4.74
N THR A 76 -14.92 4.86 -3.56
CA THR A 76 -16.04 4.10 -2.99
C THR A 76 -16.31 4.53 -1.55
N CYS A 77 -17.48 4.17 -1.00
CA CYS A 77 -17.67 4.30 0.43
C CYS A 77 -16.83 3.25 1.16
N ILE A 78 -16.47 3.53 2.42
CA ILE A 78 -15.69 2.64 3.27
C ILE A 78 -16.34 1.25 3.44
N ASN A 79 -17.67 1.14 3.35
CA ASN A 79 -18.34 -0.16 3.40
C ASN A 79 -18.06 -1.01 2.14
N CYS A 80 -18.15 -0.40 0.95
CA CYS A 80 -17.78 -1.05 -0.30
C CYS A 80 -16.30 -1.41 -0.34
N PHE A 81 -15.44 -0.53 0.20
CA PHE A 81 -14.02 -0.83 0.37
C PHE A 81 -13.84 -2.07 1.26
N LEU A 82 -14.41 -2.09 2.47
CA LEU A 82 -14.20 -3.13 3.47
C LEU A 82 -14.86 -4.47 3.15
N LYS A 83 -16.01 -4.50 2.47
CA LYS A 83 -16.80 -5.72 2.21
C LYS A 83 -17.03 -6.58 3.47
N GLY A 84 -17.36 -5.94 4.59
CA GLY A 84 -17.58 -6.60 5.88
C GLY A 84 -16.32 -7.03 6.65
N HIS A 85 -15.12 -6.83 6.10
CA HIS A 85 -13.87 -7.13 6.77
C HIS A 85 -13.43 -6.03 7.75
N ARG A 86 -12.45 -6.35 8.60
CA ARG A 86 -11.91 -5.44 9.62
C ARG A 86 -11.19 -4.26 8.98
N LEU A 87 -11.34 -3.08 9.57
CA LEU A 87 -10.58 -1.87 9.24
C LEU A 87 -9.24 -1.91 9.95
N LEU A 88 -8.14 -1.84 9.19
CA LEU A 88 -6.78 -1.73 9.71
C LEU A 88 -6.09 -0.50 9.12
N ARG A 89 -5.22 0.14 9.90
CA ARG A 89 -4.39 1.26 9.47
C ARG A 89 -2.96 0.79 9.23
N PHE A 90 -2.41 1.15 8.09
CA PHE A 90 -1.01 0.93 7.77
C PHE A 90 -0.15 1.91 8.58
N GLU A 91 0.94 1.42 9.18
CA GLU A 91 1.80 2.23 10.04
C GLU A 91 3.06 2.69 9.30
N TYR A 92 3.37 3.98 9.34
CA TYR A 92 4.61 4.54 8.80
C TYR A 92 5.58 4.90 9.93
N GLU A 93 6.85 5.09 9.60
CA GLU A 93 7.89 5.50 10.55
C GLU A 93 8.02 4.56 11.76
N VAL A 94 7.72 3.28 11.56
CA VAL A 94 7.90 2.29 12.62
C VAL A 94 9.38 1.96 12.81
N SER A 95 9.77 1.49 14.00
CA SER A 95 11.14 1.03 14.22
C SER A 95 11.47 -0.21 13.36
N ARG A 96 12.74 -0.41 13.04
CA ARG A 96 13.20 -1.59 12.27
C ARG A 96 12.80 -2.91 12.92
N LEU A 97 12.88 -2.99 14.25
CA LEU A 97 12.44 -4.18 14.99
C LEU A 97 10.93 -4.41 14.81
N HIS A 98 10.11 -3.36 14.92
CA HIS A 98 8.68 -3.44 14.68
C HIS A 98 8.39 -3.94 13.25
N PHE A 99 9.07 -3.39 12.25
CA PHE A 99 8.92 -3.78 10.85
C PHE A 99 9.26 -5.25 10.57
N ILE A 100 10.32 -5.77 11.22
CA ILE A 100 10.69 -7.19 11.11
C ILE A 100 9.60 -8.08 11.73
N SER A 101 9.06 -7.70 12.89
CA SER A 101 8.04 -8.47 13.62
C SER A 101 6.66 -8.49 12.98
N LYS A 102 6.34 -7.56 12.07
CA LYS A 102 5.01 -7.47 11.43
C LYS A 102 4.94 -8.20 10.08
N HIS A 103 3.72 -8.56 9.68
CA HIS A 103 3.45 -9.11 8.36
C HIS A 103 3.71 -8.06 7.26
N LYS A 104 4.09 -8.52 6.07
CA LYS A 104 4.25 -7.66 4.88
C LYS A 104 2.95 -6.91 4.59
N GLY A 105 3.04 -5.69 4.04
CA GLY A 105 1.88 -4.88 3.72
C GLY A 105 1.12 -4.33 4.92
N THR A 106 1.77 -4.14 6.07
CA THR A 106 1.12 -3.59 7.27
C THR A 106 1.82 -2.38 7.88
N CYS A 107 3.11 -2.23 7.62
CA CYS A 107 3.90 -1.09 8.08
C CYS A 107 5.11 -0.83 7.19
N SER A 108 5.72 0.34 7.35
CA SER A 108 6.95 0.79 6.69
C SER A 108 7.80 1.58 7.68
N THR A 109 9.14 1.47 7.57
CA THR A 109 10.07 2.30 8.33
C THR A 109 10.24 3.70 7.72
N GLU A 110 9.74 3.91 6.51
CA GLU A 110 9.91 5.15 5.76
C GLU A 110 9.02 6.27 6.27
N CYS A 111 9.51 7.51 6.14
CA CYS A 111 8.73 8.72 6.32
C CYS A 111 7.60 8.83 5.30
N CYS A 112 6.56 9.57 5.65
CA CYS A 112 5.43 9.79 4.76
C CYS A 112 5.01 11.26 4.72
N TYR A 113 4.36 11.64 3.62
CA TYR A 113 3.75 12.94 3.47
C TYR A 113 2.63 13.14 4.50
N ALA A 114 2.40 14.42 4.80
CA ALA A 114 1.23 14.87 5.54
C ALA A 114 -0.08 14.36 4.89
N ASN A 115 -1.13 14.34 5.69
CA ASN A 115 -2.42 13.79 5.29
C ASN A 115 -3.02 14.57 4.11
N GLU A 116 -2.87 15.89 4.10
CA GLU A 116 -3.36 16.79 3.05
C GLU A 116 -2.70 16.46 1.71
N GLU A 117 -1.38 16.29 1.69
CA GLU A 117 -0.64 15.92 0.49
C GLU A 117 -1.01 14.50 0.01
N THR A 118 -1.20 13.56 0.95
CA THR A 118 -1.65 12.21 0.62
C THR A 118 -3.02 12.22 -0.08
N ILE A 119 -3.96 13.01 0.43
CA ILE A 119 -5.30 13.18 -0.16
C ILE A 119 -5.20 13.82 -1.53
N ARG A 120 -4.38 14.87 -1.68
CA ARG A 120 -4.16 15.56 -2.96
C ARG A 120 -3.69 14.57 -4.02
N ARG A 121 -2.66 13.78 -3.72
CA ARG A 121 -2.08 12.79 -4.64
C ARG A 121 -3.10 11.72 -5.04
N ALA A 122 -3.79 11.12 -4.08
CA ALA A 122 -4.82 10.11 -4.37
C ALA A 122 -5.94 10.67 -5.26
N THR A 123 -6.36 11.90 -4.98
CA THR A 123 -7.41 12.60 -5.75
C THR A 123 -6.95 12.94 -7.16
N GLU A 124 -5.73 13.42 -7.34
CA GLU A 124 -5.15 13.70 -8.66
C GLU A 124 -5.09 12.44 -9.52
N ILE A 125 -4.64 11.32 -8.97
CA ILE A 125 -4.59 10.03 -9.68
C ILE A 125 -6.00 9.58 -10.08
N PHE A 126 -6.97 9.65 -9.17
CA PHE A 126 -8.36 9.33 -9.49
C PHE A 126 -8.93 10.24 -10.60
N ASN A 127 -8.58 11.53 -10.59
CA ASN A 127 -9.08 12.49 -11.57
C ASN A 127 -8.46 12.35 -12.96
N LYS A 128 -7.25 11.76 -13.09
CA LYS A 128 -6.61 11.52 -14.39
C LYS A 128 -7.50 10.72 -15.33
N ASP A 129 -8.22 9.74 -14.79
CA ASP A 129 -9.19 8.94 -15.54
C ASP A 129 -10.26 8.38 -14.61
N LYS A 130 -11.19 9.24 -14.19
CA LYS A 130 -12.32 8.86 -13.33
C LYS A 130 -13.35 7.96 -14.02
N VAL A 131 -13.29 7.88 -15.35
CA VAL A 131 -14.28 7.18 -16.18
C VAL A 131 -13.90 5.72 -16.28
N HIS A 132 -12.67 5.42 -16.72
CA HIS A 132 -12.19 4.05 -16.89
C HIS A 132 -11.29 3.58 -15.74
N GLY A 133 -10.85 4.50 -14.86
CA GLY A 133 -10.04 4.18 -13.69
C GLY A 133 -8.58 3.85 -14.00
N LYS A 134 -8.10 4.03 -15.23
CA LYS A 134 -6.71 3.73 -15.62
C LYS A 134 -5.71 4.83 -15.26
N GLY A 135 -6.11 5.78 -14.39
CA GLY A 135 -5.27 6.91 -13.98
C GLY A 135 -3.97 6.54 -13.27
N PHE A 136 -3.80 5.28 -12.86
CA PHE A 136 -2.59 4.72 -12.25
C PHE A 136 -1.95 3.58 -13.07
N GLY A 137 -2.32 3.45 -14.35
CA GLY A 137 -1.86 2.36 -15.21
C GLY A 137 -2.63 1.05 -15.01
N ASP A 138 -2.11 -0.03 -15.60
CA ASP A 138 -2.71 -1.37 -15.49
C ASP A 138 -2.30 -2.05 -14.18
N TYR A 139 -3.24 -2.81 -13.60
CA TYR A 139 -3.03 -3.48 -12.33
C TYR A 139 -2.19 -4.75 -12.51
N ASP A 140 -1.11 -4.87 -11.75
CA ASP A 140 -0.28 -6.06 -11.64
C ASP A 140 -0.25 -6.51 -10.18
N LEU A 141 -0.52 -7.79 -9.92
CA LEU A 141 -0.57 -8.34 -8.55
C LEU A 141 0.78 -8.25 -7.81
N LEU A 142 1.89 -8.42 -8.53
CA LEU A 142 3.24 -8.46 -7.98
C LEU A 142 3.84 -7.05 -7.88
N ASP A 143 3.53 -6.20 -8.85
CA ASP A 143 4.08 -4.85 -8.95
C ASP A 143 3.00 -3.79 -8.76
N ASN A 144 2.33 -3.33 -9.81
CA ASN A 144 1.38 -2.22 -9.74
C ASN A 144 0.03 -2.63 -9.09
N ASN A 145 0.02 -2.85 -7.78
CA ASN A 145 -1.15 -3.28 -7.02
C ASN A 145 -1.68 -2.18 -6.07
N CYS A 146 -2.69 -2.53 -5.28
CA CYS A 146 -3.31 -1.62 -4.32
C CYS A 146 -2.36 -1.10 -3.22
N GLU A 147 -1.41 -1.92 -2.77
CA GLU A 147 -0.40 -1.54 -1.76
C GLU A 147 0.57 -0.50 -2.34
N ASN A 148 1.00 -0.70 -3.59
CA ASN A 148 1.86 0.24 -4.30
C ASN A 148 1.17 1.57 -4.58
N PHE A 149 -0.11 1.56 -4.97
CA PHE A 149 -0.90 2.77 -5.10
C PHE A 149 -0.97 3.56 -3.79
N ALA A 150 -1.34 2.91 -2.69
CA ALA A 150 -1.49 3.59 -1.41
C ALA A 150 -0.13 4.10 -0.86
N SER A 151 0.93 3.32 -1.03
CA SER A 151 2.30 3.72 -0.68
C SER A 151 2.80 4.88 -1.53
N TYR A 152 2.51 4.91 -2.83
CA TYR A 152 2.83 6.03 -3.71
C TYR A 152 2.11 7.33 -3.29
N CYS A 153 0.85 7.22 -2.85
CA CYS A 153 0.13 8.36 -2.30
C CYS A 153 0.78 8.89 -1.02
N LYS A 154 1.29 8.01 -0.15
CA LYS A 154 1.93 8.39 1.11
C LYS A 154 3.37 8.88 0.96
N ARG A 155 4.11 8.49 -0.09
CA ARG A 155 5.57 8.67 -0.11
C ARG A 155 6.16 9.16 -1.43
N GLY A 156 5.40 9.16 -2.52
CA GLY A 156 5.88 9.62 -3.82
C GLY A 156 6.62 8.59 -4.67
N THR A 157 7.04 7.47 -4.10
CA THR A 157 7.73 6.38 -4.80
C THR A 157 7.03 5.03 -4.52
N PRO A 158 6.93 4.11 -5.48
CA PRO A 158 6.62 2.72 -5.19
C PRO A 158 7.88 2.09 -4.58
N VAL A 159 7.84 1.68 -3.30
CA VAL A 159 8.98 1.05 -2.63
C VAL A 159 8.62 -0.39 -2.40
N SER A 160 9.50 -1.29 -2.83
CA SER A 160 9.44 -2.70 -2.47
C SER A 160 9.91 -2.84 -1.02
N GLU A 161 8.95 -2.87 -0.09
CA GLU A 161 9.20 -3.19 1.32
C GLU A 161 9.88 -4.56 1.49
N GLN A 162 9.82 -5.42 0.46
CA GLN A 162 10.52 -6.70 0.39
C GLN A 162 12.05 -6.52 0.30
N ALA A 163 12.53 -5.56 -0.50
CA ALA A 163 13.94 -5.23 -0.60
C ALA A 163 14.46 -4.68 0.74
N LEU A 164 13.69 -3.78 1.37
CA LEU A 164 14.01 -3.25 2.70
C LEU A 164 14.04 -4.35 3.76
N LYS A 165 13.09 -5.30 3.74
CA LYS A 165 13.06 -6.42 4.70
C LYS A 165 14.20 -7.41 4.47
N ALA A 166 14.58 -7.68 3.21
CA ALA A 166 15.72 -8.52 2.88
C ALA A 166 17.05 -7.90 3.36
N MET A 167 17.26 -6.59 3.13
CA MET A 167 18.38 -5.84 3.69
C MET A 167 18.32 -5.78 5.22
N GLY A 168 17.10 -5.72 5.77
CA GLY A 168 16.74 -5.89 7.18
C GLY A 168 17.38 -7.12 7.84
N ILE A 169 17.10 -8.27 7.24
CA ILE A 169 17.59 -9.57 7.69
C ILE A 169 19.11 -9.63 7.53
N ALA A 170 19.65 -9.23 6.37
CA ALA A 170 21.09 -9.26 6.10
C ALA A 170 21.92 -8.50 7.13
N ALA A 171 21.48 -7.29 7.53
CA ALA A 171 22.18 -6.50 8.55
C ALA A 171 21.94 -6.96 10.00
N ALA A 172 20.91 -7.78 10.27
CA ALA A 172 20.73 -8.42 11.57
C ALA A 172 21.57 -9.71 11.70
N SER A 173 21.85 -10.38 10.58
CA SER A 173 22.77 -11.52 10.52
C SER A 173 24.26 -11.14 10.56
N SER A 174 24.61 -9.85 10.41
CA SER A 174 26.00 -9.37 10.48
C SER A 174 26.43 -8.86 11.86
N SER A 175 25.59 -9.00 12.90
CA SER A 175 25.90 -8.60 14.28
C SER A 175 26.23 -9.77 15.20
N THR A 176 26.98 -10.76 14.69
CA THR A 176 27.79 -11.66 15.50
C THR A 176 29.18 -11.73 14.90
N ASP A 177 30.03 -10.75 15.19
CA ASP A 177 31.33 -11.14 15.72
C ASP A 177 31.99 -10.03 16.54
N THR A 178 32.82 -10.51 17.44
CA THR A 178 33.38 -9.86 18.62
C THR A 178 34.43 -8.81 18.26
N GLN A 179 34.60 -7.84 19.15
CA GLN A 179 35.70 -6.86 19.15
C GLN A 179 37.06 -7.51 18.85
N THR A 180 37.88 -6.90 17.98
CA THR A 180 39.26 -6.47 18.31
C THR A 180 39.94 -5.72 17.16
N SER A 181 40.50 -4.56 17.55
CA SER A 181 41.68 -3.86 17.02
C SER A 181 41.79 -3.39 15.55
N SER A 182 42.09 -2.09 15.47
CA SER A 182 43.18 -1.50 14.69
C SER A 182 43.00 -1.27 13.18
N THR A 183 43.00 0.04 12.86
CA THR A 183 43.63 0.70 11.70
C THR A 183 43.00 0.65 10.31
N SER A 184 43.00 1.87 9.74
CA SER A 184 43.02 2.24 8.33
C SER A 184 41.70 2.45 7.59
N LYS A 185 41.41 3.75 7.47
CA LYS A 185 40.60 4.40 6.44
C LYS A 185 40.97 3.88 5.04
N THR A 186 39.95 3.76 4.18
CA THR A 186 39.87 4.35 2.81
C THR A 186 39.26 3.37 1.79
N ALA A 187 38.25 3.89 1.07
CA ALA A 187 37.70 3.46 -0.23
C ALA A 187 36.96 2.12 -0.37
N MET A 188 35.66 2.21 -0.68
CA MET A 188 35.20 1.77 -2.01
C MET A 188 33.83 2.40 -2.34
N LEU A 189 33.86 3.32 -3.30
CA LEU A 189 32.71 3.89 -3.98
C LEU A 189 32.80 3.41 -5.43
N LEU A 190 31.64 3.10 -6.02
CA LEU A 190 31.39 2.77 -7.43
C LEU A 190 31.63 1.32 -7.85
N SER A 191 30.55 0.65 -8.27
CA SER A 191 30.40 0.16 -9.66
C SER A 191 29.19 -0.76 -9.82
N PHE A 192 28.02 -0.23 -10.22
CA PHE A 192 27.01 -1.02 -10.96
C PHE A 192 26.11 -0.10 -11.80
N PHE A 193 26.68 0.48 -12.86
CA PHE A 193 25.92 0.86 -14.05
C PHE A 193 26.81 0.68 -15.27
N SER A 194 26.69 -0.48 -15.93
CA SER A 194 26.86 -0.62 -17.37
C SER A 194 26.56 -2.05 -17.79
N SER A 195 25.52 -2.17 -18.63
CA SER A 195 25.13 -3.27 -19.54
C SER A 195 23.60 -3.23 -19.60
N LYS A 196 22.90 -2.91 -20.68
CA LYS A 196 23.16 -2.86 -22.12
C LYS A 196 22.09 -1.97 -22.76
N SER A 197 22.44 -1.25 -23.81
CA SER A 197 21.50 -0.91 -24.88
C SER A 197 22.25 -0.88 -26.21
N SER A 198 21.79 -1.75 -27.11
CA SER A 198 21.98 -1.79 -28.57
C SER A 198 23.39 -2.00 -29.14
#